data_AF-A0AAJ0IHH2-F1
#
_entry.id   AF-A0AAJ0IHH2-F1
#
_cell.length_a   1.000
_cell.length_b   1.000
_cell.length_c   1.000
_cell.angle_alpha   90.00
_cell.angle_beta   90.00
_cell.angle_gamma   90.00
#
_symmetry.space_group_name_H-M   'P 1'
#
loop_
_entity.id
_entity.type
_entity.pdbx_description
1 polymer ?
#
loop_
_entity_poly.entity_id
_entity_poly.type
_entity_poly.pdbx_seq_one_letter_code
_entity_poly.pdbx_strand_id
1 'polypeptide(L)'
;PGVYVVAISIEGRNGKFLSGNELKTLYLDMQKYLECYDRVQKARTEGVAPSADALDEIRTVDTMYGEAADPEISKFVQGASGIAKGSRDHALMLADSLRKAHLAAMEKDPTGNTVTIQSPCYVGCSENLWERMNMENKTALSQVSKLYGLTLSLLARRGLEPKPHFLTAIRTWKPDQLQTAEELVSIMAGAYVSQFGFNVRGTGQSRERKPHAQFANEVYVTQTEPYLRQNL
;
A
#
# COMPACT_ATOMS: atom_id res chain seq x y z
N PRO A 1 -13.45 -4.89 18.87
CA PRO A 1 -13.12 -3.81 17.91
C PRO A 1 -11.71 -3.25 18.13
N GLY A 2 -11.10 -2.74 17.07
CA GLY A 2 -9.85 -1.99 17.15
C GLY A 2 -9.17 -1.81 15.80
N VAL A 3 -7.98 -1.22 15.86
CA VAL A 3 -7.15 -0.86 14.72
C VAL A 3 -5.94 -1.79 14.67
N TYR A 4 -5.58 -2.21 13.47
CA TYR A 4 -4.43 -3.03 13.18
C TYR A 4 -3.51 -2.36 12.15
N VAL A 5 -2.22 -2.70 12.23
CA VAL A 5 -1.20 -2.34 11.26
C VAL A 5 -0.73 -3.61 10.56
N VAL A 6 -0.53 -3.51 9.25
CA VAL A 6 0.11 -4.53 8.44
C VAL A 6 1.42 -3.99 7.91
N ALA A 7 2.50 -4.70 8.22
CA ALA A 7 3.84 -4.38 7.75
C ALA A 7 4.45 -5.57 7.01
N ILE A 8 5.52 -5.32 6.27
CA ILE A 8 6.26 -6.35 5.51
C ILE A 8 7.69 -6.44 6.06
N SER A 9 8.17 -7.65 6.30
CA SER A 9 9.60 -7.94 6.43
C SER A 9 10.03 -8.91 5.35
N ILE A 10 11.34 -9.12 5.20
CA ILE A 10 11.88 -10.19 4.35
C ILE A 10 12.35 -11.34 5.23
N GLU A 11 12.06 -12.58 4.82
CA GLU A 11 12.52 -13.79 5.50
C GLU A 11 14.04 -13.80 5.65
N GLY A 12 14.54 -14.34 6.76
CA GLY A 12 15.97 -14.36 7.05
C GLY A 12 16.60 -12.99 7.39
N ARG A 13 15.82 -11.92 7.57
CA ARG A 13 16.32 -10.57 7.91
C ARG A 13 15.91 -10.05 9.28
N ASN A 14 15.50 -10.93 10.20
CA ASN A 14 15.13 -10.57 11.58
C ASN A 14 14.11 -9.42 11.64
N GLY A 15 13.05 -9.49 10.84
CA GLY A 15 11.99 -8.48 10.81
C GLY A 15 12.32 -7.21 10.01
N LYS A 16 13.51 -7.11 9.41
CA LYS A 16 13.88 -5.97 8.56
C LYS A 16 13.31 -6.09 7.15
N PHE A 17 13.25 -4.96 6.46
CA PHE A 17 12.71 -4.83 5.11
C PHE A 17 13.83 -4.87 4.06
N LEU A 18 13.88 -3.88 3.18
CA LEU A 18 14.75 -3.81 2.01
C LEU A 18 15.97 -2.94 2.25
N SER A 19 17.07 -3.23 1.57
CA SER A 19 18.20 -2.33 1.43
C SER A 19 17.88 -1.15 0.50
N GLY A 20 18.76 -0.15 0.48
CA GLY A 20 18.67 0.96 -0.47
C GLY A 20 18.64 0.47 -1.93
N ASN A 21 19.50 -0.49 -2.29
CA ASN A 21 19.56 -1.04 -3.65
C ASN A 21 18.30 -1.85 -4.02
N GLU A 22 17.70 -2.53 -3.05
CA GLU A 22 16.46 -3.28 -3.28
C GLU A 22 15.25 -2.36 -3.38
N LEU A 23 15.19 -1.27 -2.59
CA LEU A 23 14.18 -0.22 -2.76
C LEU A 23 14.24 0.36 -4.17
N LYS A 24 15.45 0.56 -4.71
CA LYS A 24 15.63 1.01 -6.10
C LYS A 24 15.00 0.05 -7.09
N THR A 25 15.33 -1.22 -6.93
CA THR A 25 14.83 -2.28 -7.81
C THR A 25 13.31 -2.37 -7.73
N LEU A 26 12.73 -2.28 -6.52
CA LEU A 26 11.29 -2.35 -6.31
C LEU A 26 10.54 -1.19 -6.98
N TYR A 27 11.00 0.06 -6.84
CA TYR A 27 10.29 1.18 -7.48
C TYR A 27 10.41 1.14 -9.00
N LEU A 28 11.56 0.73 -9.54
CA LEU A 28 11.75 0.57 -11.00
C LEU A 28 10.86 -0.54 -11.56
N ASP A 29 10.71 -1.64 -10.83
CA ASP A 29 9.81 -2.73 -11.20
C ASP A 29 8.35 -2.30 -11.19
N MET A 30 7.96 -1.50 -10.20
CA MET A 30 6.62 -0.92 -10.13
C MET A 30 6.37 0.03 -11.31
N GLN A 31 7.35 0.87 -11.68
CA GLN A 31 7.26 1.73 -12.86
C GLN A 31 7.13 0.92 -14.14
N LYS A 32 7.97 -0.11 -14.34
CA LYS A 32 7.89 -1.00 -15.50
C LYS A 32 6.53 -1.68 -15.62
N TYR A 33 6.00 -2.19 -14.51
CA TYR A 33 4.65 -2.77 -14.47
C TYR A 33 3.58 -1.76 -14.92
N LEU A 34 3.66 -0.53 -14.44
CA LEU A 34 2.72 0.54 -14.80
C LEU A 34 2.87 0.99 -16.27
N GLU A 35 4.09 1.03 -16.81
CA GLU A 35 4.33 1.30 -18.23
C GLU A 35 3.74 0.21 -19.13
N CYS A 36 3.92 -1.06 -18.77
CA CYS A 36 3.29 -2.19 -19.47
C CYS A 36 1.77 -2.11 -19.38
N TYR A 37 1.22 -1.78 -18.22
CA TYR A 37 -0.20 -1.52 -18.03
C TYR A 37 -0.72 -0.44 -18.98
N ASP A 38 -0.04 0.71 -19.05
CA ASP A 38 -0.43 1.82 -19.91
C ASP A 38 -0.38 1.44 -21.40
N ARG A 39 0.64 0.69 -21.82
CA ARG A 39 0.71 0.15 -23.20
C ARG A 39 -0.49 -0.74 -23.52
N VAL A 40 -0.90 -1.61 -22.60
CA VAL A 40 -2.07 -2.49 -22.77
C VAL A 40 -3.36 -1.68 -22.83
N GLN A 41 -3.55 -0.68 -21.95
CA GLN A 41 -4.75 0.17 -21.98
C GLN A 41 -4.83 1.02 -23.23
N LYS A 42 -3.70 1.55 -23.70
CA LYS A 42 -3.61 2.32 -24.94
C LYS A 42 -4.02 1.47 -26.14
N ALA A 43 -3.45 0.28 -26.29
CA ALA A 43 -3.80 -0.65 -27.36
C ALA A 43 -5.30 -0.98 -27.38
N ARG A 44 -5.88 -1.25 -26.20
CA ARG A 44 -7.33 -1.47 -26.05
C ARG A 44 -8.18 -0.29 -26.48
N THR A 45 -7.77 0.92 -26.10
CA THR A 45 -8.47 2.16 -26.45
C THR A 45 -8.40 2.41 -27.96
N GLU A 46 -7.28 2.06 -28.59
CA GLU A 46 -7.06 2.17 -30.03
C GLU A 46 -7.68 1.00 -30.82
N GLY A 47 -8.26 0.01 -30.16
CA GLY A 47 -8.85 -1.18 -30.80
C GLY A 47 -7.84 -2.12 -31.43
N VAL A 48 -6.58 -2.08 -31.00
CA VAL A 48 -5.49 -2.93 -31.50
C VAL A 48 -5.07 -3.97 -30.47
N ALA A 49 -4.46 -5.06 -30.94
CA ALA A 49 -3.96 -6.10 -30.06
C ALA A 49 -2.85 -5.55 -29.14
N PRO A 50 -2.93 -5.76 -27.80
CA PRO A 50 -1.86 -5.37 -26.90
C PRO A 50 -0.55 -6.12 -27.19
N SER A 51 0.55 -5.46 -26.88
CA SER A 51 1.88 -6.04 -27.04
C SER A 51 2.07 -7.26 -26.14
N ALA A 52 2.60 -8.36 -26.71
CA ALA A 52 2.74 -9.64 -26.00
C ALA A 52 3.69 -9.54 -24.79
N ASP A 53 4.79 -8.80 -24.91
CA ASP A 53 5.73 -8.51 -23.82
C ASP A 53 5.06 -7.77 -22.65
N ALA A 54 4.18 -6.81 -22.95
CA ALA A 54 3.47 -6.04 -21.93
C ALA A 54 2.44 -6.89 -21.19
N LEU A 55 1.72 -7.76 -21.91
CA LEU A 55 0.79 -8.71 -21.30
C LEU A 55 1.53 -9.73 -20.44
N ASP A 56 2.65 -10.27 -20.92
CA ASP A 56 3.46 -11.24 -20.17
C ASP A 56 4.02 -10.65 -18.87
N GLU A 57 4.51 -9.41 -18.90
CA GLU A 57 4.98 -8.69 -17.71
C GLU A 57 3.87 -8.55 -16.66
N ILE A 58 2.68 -8.10 -17.07
CA ILE A 58 1.54 -7.92 -16.15
C ILE A 58 1.12 -9.27 -15.57
N ARG A 59 0.97 -10.29 -16.42
CA ARG A 59 0.55 -11.64 -16.01
C ARG A 59 1.53 -12.21 -15.00
N THR A 60 2.83 -12.15 -15.30
CA THR A 60 3.89 -12.66 -14.43
C THR A 60 3.76 -12.09 -13.02
N VAL A 61 3.54 -10.78 -12.89
CA VAL A 61 3.39 -10.13 -11.57
C VAL A 61 2.04 -10.49 -10.92
N ASP A 62 0.95 -10.48 -11.68
CA ASP A 62 -0.41 -10.72 -11.17
C ASP A 62 -0.63 -12.14 -10.67
N THR A 63 0.10 -13.11 -11.24
CA THR A 63 0.05 -14.53 -10.89
C THR A 63 1.05 -14.94 -9.82
N MET A 64 1.94 -14.06 -9.35
CA MET A 64 2.91 -14.40 -8.29
C MET A 64 2.23 -14.89 -7.00
N TYR A 65 1.03 -14.37 -6.71
CA TYR A 65 0.23 -14.76 -5.56
C TYR A 65 -1.21 -15.05 -5.97
N GLY A 66 -1.49 -16.33 -6.21
CA GLY A 66 -2.78 -16.82 -6.67
C GLY A 66 -3.05 -16.50 -8.14
N GLU A 67 -4.17 -16.99 -8.65
CA GLU A 67 -4.50 -16.86 -10.07
C GLU A 67 -4.96 -15.43 -10.43
N ALA A 68 -4.76 -15.07 -11.71
CA ALA A 68 -5.38 -13.89 -12.30
C ALA A 68 -6.80 -14.25 -12.73
N ALA A 69 -7.80 -13.45 -12.32
CA ALA A 69 -9.20 -13.70 -12.67
C ALA A 69 -9.47 -13.51 -14.17
N ASP A 70 -8.73 -12.62 -14.82
CA ASP A 70 -8.75 -12.38 -16.27
C ASP A 70 -7.31 -12.10 -16.70
N PRO A 71 -6.76 -12.85 -17.67
CA PRO A 71 -5.36 -12.74 -18.09
C PRO A 71 -5.07 -11.44 -18.85
N GLU A 72 -6.07 -10.64 -19.17
CA GLU A 72 -5.91 -9.36 -19.84
C GLU A 72 -6.29 -8.15 -18.95
N ILE A 73 -6.86 -8.39 -17.76
CA ILE A 73 -7.17 -7.32 -16.80
C ILE A 73 -6.22 -7.41 -15.63
N SER A 74 -5.48 -6.32 -15.40
CA SER A 74 -4.61 -6.24 -14.23
C SER A 74 -5.41 -6.39 -12.92
N LYS A 75 -4.90 -7.28 -12.07
CA LYS A 75 -5.42 -7.58 -10.74
C LYS A 75 -5.24 -6.40 -9.78
N PHE A 76 -4.09 -5.74 -9.87
CA PHE A 76 -3.71 -4.69 -8.92
C PHE A 76 -4.01 -3.28 -9.40
N VAL A 77 -4.01 -3.03 -10.70
CA VAL A 77 -4.17 -1.70 -11.29
C VAL A 77 -5.32 -1.69 -12.30
N GLN A 78 -6.22 -0.74 -12.14
CA GLN A 78 -7.39 -0.51 -12.98
C GLN A 78 -7.55 1.00 -13.26
N GLY A 79 -7.97 1.32 -14.48
CA GLY A 79 -8.08 2.67 -15.01
C GLY A 79 -9.36 3.39 -14.59
N ALA A 80 -9.65 4.51 -15.25
CA ALA A 80 -10.74 5.42 -14.89
C ALA A 80 -12.17 4.85 -15.09
N SER A 81 -12.33 3.73 -15.81
CA SER A 81 -13.62 3.07 -16.03
C SER A 81 -13.85 1.93 -15.03
N GLY A 82 -14.24 2.27 -13.80
CA GLY A 82 -14.66 1.28 -12.80
C GLY A 82 -14.61 1.78 -11.34
N ILE A 83 -15.00 0.91 -10.40
CA ILE A 83 -15.06 1.16 -8.94
C ILE A 83 -13.67 1.49 -8.35
N ALA A 84 -12.58 1.21 -9.08
CA ALA A 84 -11.19 1.45 -8.70
C ALA A 84 -10.51 2.61 -9.46
N LYS A 85 -11.24 3.70 -9.74
CA LYS A 85 -10.66 4.96 -10.25
C LYS A 85 -9.42 5.37 -9.43
N GLY A 86 -8.30 5.59 -10.12
CA GLY A 86 -7.07 6.14 -9.54
C GLY A 86 -6.06 5.11 -9.00
N SER A 87 -6.32 3.80 -9.07
CA SER A 87 -5.35 2.80 -8.55
C SER A 87 -3.97 2.86 -9.23
N ARG A 88 -3.91 3.24 -10.51
CA ARG A 88 -2.66 3.54 -11.23
C ARG A 88 -1.90 4.70 -10.60
N ASP A 89 -2.59 5.81 -10.34
CA ASP A 89 -1.96 7.02 -9.80
C ASP A 89 -1.47 6.79 -8.37
N HIS A 90 -2.20 6.02 -7.57
CA HIS A 90 -1.74 5.60 -6.25
C HIS A 90 -0.50 4.68 -6.33
N ALA A 91 -0.42 3.80 -7.33
CA ALA A 91 0.78 2.99 -7.55
C ALA A 91 1.97 3.86 -7.96
N LEU A 92 1.77 4.90 -8.77
CA LEU A 92 2.82 5.88 -9.05
C LEU A 92 3.26 6.66 -7.82
N MET A 93 2.31 7.10 -6.97
CA MET A 93 2.64 7.78 -5.71
C MET A 93 3.48 6.87 -4.82
N LEU A 94 3.12 5.59 -4.70
CA LEU A 94 3.89 4.62 -3.95
C LEU A 94 5.30 4.42 -4.54
N ALA A 95 5.42 4.32 -5.87
CA ALA A 95 6.72 4.22 -6.53
C ALA A 95 7.60 5.45 -6.23
N ASP A 96 7.04 6.66 -6.24
CA ASP A 96 7.79 7.88 -5.89
C ASP A 96 8.19 7.90 -4.40
N SER A 97 7.32 7.46 -3.50
CA SER A 97 7.65 7.33 -2.08
C SER A 97 8.75 6.29 -1.82
N LEU A 98 8.75 5.17 -2.54
CA LEU A 98 9.84 4.18 -2.50
C LEU A 98 11.15 4.75 -3.06
N ARG A 99 11.08 5.55 -4.13
CA ARG A 99 12.23 6.26 -4.69
C ARG A 99 12.82 7.26 -3.67
N LYS A 100 11.98 8.03 -2.99
CA LYS A 100 12.40 8.94 -1.91
C LYS A 100 13.09 8.18 -0.76
N ALA A 101 12.53 7.04 -0.35
CA ALA A 101 13.14 6.18 0.67
C ALA A 101 14.49 5.60 0.22
N HIS A 102 14.61 5.19 -1.05
CA HIS A 102 15.90 4.81 -1.63
C HIS A 102 16.93 5.93 -1.51
N LEU A 103 16.59 7.16 -1.94
CA LEU A 103 17.51 8.30 -1.88
C LEU A 103 17.96 8.60 -0.44
N ALA A 104 17.03 8.57 0.51
CA ALA A 104 17.34 8.77 1.93
C ALA A 104 18.21 7.64 2.50
N ALA A 105 18.08 6.41 2.00
CA ALA A 105 18.96 5.30 2.38
C ALA A 105 20.37 5.49 1.81
N MET A 106 20.49 5.93 0.56
CA MET A 106 21.78 6.20 -0.10
C MET A 106 22.54 7.36 0.53
N GLU A 107 21.84 8.37 1.05
CA GLU A 107 22.45 9.48 1.78
C GLU A 107 23.14 9.00 3.07
N LYS A 108 22.54 8.02 3.75
CA LYS A 108 23.09 7.44 4.99
C LYS A 108 24.17 6.39 4.72
N ASP A 109 23.98 5.59 3.68
CA ASP A 109 24.92 4.55 3.25
C ASP A 109 25.02 4.55 1.71
N PRO A 110 26.06 5.20 1.14
CA PRO A 110 26.27 5.27 -0.30
C PRO A 110 26.49 3.92 -0.99
N THR A 111 26.75 2.84 -0.25
CA THR A 111 26.83 1.49 -0.83
C THR A 111 25.44 0.90 -1.13
N GLY A 112 24.40 1.43 -0.48
CA GLY A 112 23.02 0.98 -0.62
C GLY A 112 22.74 -0.39 0.00
N ASN A 113 23.66 -0.93 0.79
CA ASN A 113 23.58 -2.29 1.33
C ASN A 113 22.91 -2.35 2.71
N THR A 114 22.84 -1.22 3.42
CA THR A 114 22.14 -1.14 4.71
C THR A 114 20.66 -1.44 4.56
N VAL A 115 20.20 -2.49 5.25
CA VAL A 115 18.80 -2.92 5.26
C VAL A 115 17.98 -2.00 6.18
N THR A 116 16.89 -1.46 5.65
CA THR A 116 15.94 -0.63 6.39
C THR A 116 15.10 -1.46 7.36
N ILE A 117 14.78 -0.87 8.52
CA ILE A 117 13.94 -1.54 9.53
C ILE A 117 12.45 -1.45 9.14
N GLN A 118 12.03 -0.29 8.63
CA GLN A 118 10.62 0.01 8.39
C GLN A 118 10.24 -0.22 6.92
N SER A 119 9.16 -0.95 6.70
CA SER A 119 8.44 -1.01 5.42
C SER A 119 7.29 -0.01 5.38
N PRO A 120 6.78 0.32 4.18
CA PRO A 120 5.46 0.91 4.06
C PRO A 120 4.44 0.04 4.79
N CYS A 121 3.46 0.67 5.44
CA CYS A 121 2.45 -0.03 6.22
C CYS A 121 1.03 0.25 5.72
N TYR A 122 0.13 -0.68 6.01
CA TYR A 122 -1.31 -0.52 5.85
C TYR A 122 -1.95 -0.46 7.22
N VAL A 123 -2.84 0.50 7.44
CA VAL A 123 -3.63 0.59 8.67
C VAL A 123 -5.08 0.28 8.33
N GLY A 124 -5.73 -0.55 9.13
CA GLY A 124 -7.14 -0.84 8.99
C GLY A 124 -7.82 -1.00 10.33
N CYS A 125 -9.15 -0.93 10.34
CA CYS A 125 -9.96 -1.20 11.52
C CYS A 125 -10.83 -2.46 11.36
N SER A 126 -11.23 -3.07 12.48
CA SER A 126 -12.16 -4.20 12.49
C SER A 126 -12.97 -4.23 13.78
N GLU A 127 -14.23 -4.63 13.69
CA GLU A 127 -15.04 -4.99 14.86
C GLU A 127 -14.55 -6.31 15.50
N ASN A 128 -14.07 -7.24 14.67
CA ASN A 128 -13.46 -8.50 15.08
C ASN A 128 -11.99 -8.58 14.65
N LEU A 129 -11.08 -8.12 15.52
CA LEU A 129 -9.64 -8.15 15.26
C LEU A 129 -9.07 -9.57 15.21
N TRP A 130 -9.61 -10.50 16.00
CA TRP A 130 -9.09 -11.87 16.04
C TRP A 130 -9.24 -12.54 14.66
N GLU A 131 -10.46 -12.48 14.12
CA GLU A 131 -10.76 -13.01 12.79
C GLU A 131 -10.00 -12.26 11.69
N ARG A 132 -9.96 -10.92 11.79
CA ARG A 132 -9.25 -10.09 10.80
C ARG A 132 -7.74 -10.28 10.82
N MET A 133 -7.14 -10.69 11.93
CA MET A 133 -5.69 -10.90 12.03
C MET A 133 -5.26 -12.34 11.74
N ASN A 134 -6.16 -13.32 11.89
CA ASN A 134 -5.83 -14.73 11.66
C ASN A 134 -5.29 -14.95 10.24
N MET A 135 -4.01 -15.36 10.13
CA MET A 135 -3.31 -15.55 8.85
C MET A 135 -3.70 -16.85 8.16
N GLU A 136 -4.18 -17.86 8.89
CA GLU A 136 -4.68 -19.12 8.32
C GLU A 136 -5.88 -18.88 7.39
N ASN A 137 -6.64 -17.81 7.66
CA ASN A 137 -7.79 -17.38 6.85
C ASN A 137 -7.43 -16.45 5.68
N LYS A 138 -6.13 -16.13 5.48
CA LYS A 138 -5.66 -15.13 4.50
C LYS A 138 -4.86 -15.73 3.35
N THR A 139 -5.33 -16.86 2.84
CA THR A 139 -4.76 -17.53 1.67
C THR A 139 -4.86 -16.72 0.37
N ALA A 140 -5.65 -15.64 0.35
CA ALA A 140 -5.79 -14.77 -0.81
C ALA A 140 -5.50 -13.30 -0.45
N LEU A 141 -4.67 -12.64 -1.27
CA LEU A 141 -4.46 -11.19 -1.27
C LEU A 141 -5.74 -10.37 -1.58
N SER A 142 -6.91 -11.02 -1.68
CA SER A 142 -8.19 -10.40 -2.00
C SER A 142 -8.70 -9.44 -0.92
N GLN A 143 -8.23 -9.60 0.32
CA GLN A 143 -8.66 -8.80 1.49
C GLN A 143 -7.68 -7.68 1.88
N VAL A 144 -6.57 -7.53 1.15
CA VAL A 144 -5.54 -6.51 1.41
C VAL A 144 -5.56 -5.42 0.33
N SER A 145 -4.95 -4.27 0.62
CA SER A 145 -4.79 -3.19 -0.35
C SER A 145 -4.17 -3.72 -1.66
N LYS A 146 -4.68 -3.31 -2.82
CA LYS A 146 -4.12 -3.72 -4.11
C LYS A 146 -2.63 -3.34 -4.24
N LEU A 147 -2.25 -2.20 -3.68
CA LEU A 147 -0.85 -1.75 -3.64
C LEU A 147 0.03 -2.68 -2.81
N TYR A 148 -0.49 -3.11 -1.66
CA TYR A 148 0.18 -4.09 -0.80
C TYR A 148 0.40 -5.41 -1.56
N GLY A 149 -0.64 -5.90 -2.24
CA GLY A 149 -0.56 -7.09 -3.08
C GLY A 149 0.46 -6.97 -4.22
N LEU A 150 0.46 -5.84 -4.93
CA LEU A 150 1.44 -5.53 -5.98
C LEU A 150 2.86 -5.56 -5.42
N THR A 151 3.11 -4.90 -4.28
CA THR A 151 4.42 -4.90 -3.64
C THR A 151 4.87 -6.31 -3.27
N LEU A 152 4.00 -7.14 -2.69
CA LEU A 152 4.35 -8.53 -2.38
C LEU A 152 4.71 -9.31 -3.65
N SER A 153 3.90 -9.22 -4.71
CA SER A 153 4.17 -9.88 -5.99
C SER A 153 5.52 -9.49 -6.59
N LEU A 154 5.85 -8.19 -6.59
CA LEU A 154 7.13 -7.72 -7.12
C LEU A 154 8.32 -8.21 -6.30
N LEU A 155 8.19 -8.28 -4.97
CA LEU A 155 9.21 -8.83 -4.09
C LEU A 155 9.44 -10.32 -4.33
N ALA A 156 8.35 -11.10 -4.41
CA ALA A 156 8.40 -12.53 -4.69
C ALA A 156 9.04 -12.82 -6.06
N ARG A 157 8.74 -12.01 -7.08
CA ARG A 157 9.36 -12.14 -8.41
C ARG A 157 10.88 -11.96 -8.38
N ARG A 158 11.40 -11.18 -7.42
CA ARG A 158 12.84 -11.00 -7.20
C ARG A 158 13.48 -12.12 -6.37
N GLY A 159 12.73 -13.18 -6.06
CA GLY A 159 13.20 -14.27 -5.22
C GLY A 159 13.32 -13.91 -3.75
N LEU A 160 12.74 -12.78 -3.33
CA LEU A 160 12.61 -12.44 -1.92
C LEU A 160 11.36 -13.13 -1.35
N GLU A 161 11.41 -13.50 -0.08
CA GLU A 161 10.25 -14.05 0.61
C GLU A 161 9.66 -12.99 1.55
N PRO A 162 8.71 -12.15 1.09
CA PRO A 162 8.09 -11.18 1.96
C PRO A 162 7.18 -11.87 2.98
N LYS A 163 7.33 -11.50 4.26
CA LYS A 163 6.49 -11.96 5.36
C LYS A 163 5.57 -10.84 5.84
N PRO A 164 4.24 -11.03 5.76
CA PRO A 164 3.27 -10.08 6.27
C PRO A 164 3.19 -10.18 7.80
N HIS A 165 3.17 -9.04 8.49
CA HIS A 165 3.00 -8.95 9.94
C HIS A 165 1.73 -8.19 10.26
N PHE A 166 0.82 -8.80 11.02
CA PHE A 166 -0.42 -8.17 11.48
C PHE A 166 -0.31 -7.86 12.96
N LEU A 167 -0.34 -6.58 13.33
CA LEU A 167 -0.24 -6.14 14.72
C LEU A 167 -1.49 -5.36 15.12
N THR A 168 -2.03 -5.63 16.30
CA THR A 168 -3.03 -4.74 16.90
C THR A 168 -2.34 -3.47 17.38
N ALA A 169 -2.75 -2.32 16.86
CA ALA A 169 -2.24 -1.03 17.30
C ALA A 169 -3.00 -0.54 18.53
N ILE A 170 -4.33 -0.50 18.44
CA ILE A 170 -5.21 0.05 19.49
C ILE A 170 -6.51 -0.76 19.55
N ARG A 171 -6.98 -1.08 20.74
CA ARG A 171 -8.33 -1.63 20.99
C ARG A 171 -9.29 -0.49 21.29
N THR A 172 -10.49 -0.54 20.74
CA THR A 172 -11.55 0.42 21.06
C THR A 172 -12.64 -0.21 21.91
N TRP A 173 -13.22 0.59 22.79
CA TRP A 173 -14.23 0.16 23.76
C TRP A 173 -15.63 0.63 23.38
N LYS A 174 -15.73 1.78 22.69
CA LYS A 174 -16.98 2.31 22.16
C LYS A 174 -16.99 2.27 20.62
N PRO A 175 -18.14 2.06 19.97
CA PRO A 175 -18.22 1.97 18.50
C PRO A 175 -17.74 3.23 17.77
N ASP A 176 -18.02 4.41 18.33
CA ASP A 176 -17.66 5.73 17.78
C ASP A 176 -16.15 5.99 17.80
N GLN A 177 -15.39 5.31 18.68
CA GLN A 177 -13.94 5.46 18.78
C GLN A 177 -13.18 4.78 17.63
N LEU A 178 -13.79 3.80 16.94
CA LEU A 178 -13.09 2.94 15.99
C LEU A 178 -12.52 3.74 14.81
N GLN A 179 -13.31 4.66 14.26
CA GLN A 179 -12.92 5.51 13.16
C GLN A 179 -11.82 6.50 13.58
N THR A 180 -12.00 7.22 14.68
CA THR A 180 -11.02 8.19 15.17
C THR A 180 -9.68 7.52 15.49
N ALA A 181 -9.72 6.32 16.06
CA ALA A 181 -8.51 5.53 16.29
C ALA A 181 -7.82 5.13 14.98
N GLU A 182 -8.58 4.73 13.95
CA GLU A 182 -8.02 4.38 12.64
C GLU A 182 -7.34 5.59 11.98
N GLU A 183 -8.00 6.74 11.99
CA GLU A 183 -7.46 8.02 11.49
C GLU A 183 -6.16 8.39 12.20
N LEU A 184 -6.15 8.36 13.53
CA LEU A 184 -4.97 8.67 14.35
C LEU A 184 -3.79 7.74 14.05
N VAL A 185 -4.02 6.42 14.06
CA VAL A 185 -2.94 5.44 13.80
C VAL A 185 -2.44 5.55 12.36
N SER A 186 -3.31 5.83 11.40
CA SER A 186 -2.91 6.01 10.00
C SER A 186 -1.96 7.19 9.82
N ILE A 187 -2.25 8.31 10.50
CA ILE A 187 -1.39 9.50 10.47
C ILE A 187 -0.05 9.22 11.15
N MET A 188 -0.06 8.66 12.36
CA MET A 188 1.17 8.36 13.10
C MET A 188 2.08 7.37 12.38
N ALA A 189 1.50 6.37 11.72
CA ALA A 189 2.24 5.34 11.01
C ALA A 189 2.71 5.77 9.61
N GLY A 190 2.31 6.96 9.14
CA GLY A 190 2.60 7.40 7.78
C GLY A 190 1.92 6.51 6.72
N ALA A 191 0.76 5.92 7.05
CA ALA A 191 0.17 4.81 6.31
C ALA A 191 -0.45 5.21 4.97
N TYR A 192 -0.59 6.51 4.70
CA TYR A 192 -1.15 6.99 3.44
C TYR A 192 -0.16 6.85 2.29
N VAL A 193 -0.69 6.55 1.10
CA VAL A 193 0.11 6.44 -0.13
C VAL A 193 0.80 7.73 -0.52
N SER A 194 0.24 8.89 -0.14
CA SER A 194 0.86 10.21 -0.32
C SER A 194 2.08 10.45 0.57
N GLN A 195 2.27 9.61 1.60
CA GLN A 195 3.39 9.66 2.54
C GLN A 195 4.36 8.51 2.23
N PHE A 196 4.20 7.36 2.90
CA PHE A 196 5.03 6.18 2.70
C PHE A 196 4.27 4.88 3.08
N GLY A 197 2.98 4.79 2.76
CA GLY A 197 2.15 3.63 3.12
C GLY A 197 1.23 3.14 2.02
N PHE A 198 0.30 2.24 2.38
CA PHE A 198 -0.58 1.54 1.45
C PHE A 198 -2.05 1.99 1.47
N ASN A 199 -2.41 2.91 2.37
CA ASN A 199 -3.77 3.45 2.50
C ASN A 199 -4.04 4.48 1.39
N VAL A 200 -5.03 4.18 0.55
CA VAL A 200 -5.41 5.01 -0.60
C VAL A 200 -6.44 6.08 -0.23
N ARG A 201 -7.41 5.75 0.63
CA ARG A 201 -8.45 6.68 1.08
C ARG A 201 -8.11 7.18 2.47
N GLY A 202 -8.55 8.40 2.80
CA GLY A 202 -8.68 8.85 4.19
C GLY A 202 -9.39 7.75 4.98
N THR A 203 -8.77 7.28 6.05
CA THR A 203 -9.35 6.21 6.87
C THR A 203 -10.66 6.68 7.52
N GLY A 204 -11.53 5.73 7.91
CA GLY A 204 -12.86 6.07 8.43
C GLY A 204 -14.02 6.16 7.41
N GLN A 205 -13.89 5.67 6.18
CA GLN A 205 -14.97 5.77 5.17
C GLN A 205 -16.06 4.70 5.23
N SER A 206 -16.24 4.03 6.37
CA SER A 206 -17.38 3.13 6.58
C SER A 206 -18.51 3.87 7.30
N ARG A 207 -19.63 4.04 6.60
CA ARG A 207 -20.93 4.59 7.03
C ARG A 207 -20.97 6.12 7.22
N GLU A 208 -21.62 6.78 6.25
CA GLU A 208 -22.20 8.13 6.31
C GLU A 208 -21.34 9.24 6.96
N ARG A 209 -20.70 10.07 6.13
CA ARG A 209 -20.22 11.40 6.58
C ARG A 209 -20.99 12.52 5.90
N LYS A 210 -21.46 13.47 6.73
CA LYS A 210 -21.80 14.83 6.28
C LYS A 210 -20.51 15.53 5.80
N PRO A 211 -20.57 16.38 4.76
CA PRO A 211 -19.42 16.71 3.90
C PRO A 211 -18.33 17.62 4.51
N HIS A 212 -18.44 18.05 5.76
CA HIS A 212 -17.71 19.25 6.24
C HIS A 212 -16.43 19.01 7.07
N ALA A 213 -16.06 17.77 7.40
CA ALA A 213 -15.00 17.53 8.39
C ALA A 213 -13.56 17.43 7.84
N GLN A 214 -13.34 16.99 6.59
CA GLN A 214 -11.98 16.73 6.10
C GLN A 214 -11.17 18.00 5.82
N PHE A 215 -11.77 18.99 5.14
CA PHE A 215 -11.10 20.26 4.87
C PHE A 215 -10.86 21.08 6.15
N ALA A 216 -11.78 21.02 7.11
CA ALA A 216 -11.64 21.74 8.37
C ALA A 216 -10.47 21.21 9.21
N ASN A 217 -10.23 19.89 9.20
CA ASN A 217 -9.17 19.27 10.01
C ASN A 217 -7.77 19.46 9.41
N GLU A 218 -7.61 19.39 8.10
CA GLU A 218 -6.32 19.73 7.45
C GLU A 218 -5.95 21.18 7.71
N VAL A 219 -6.91 22.11 7.55
CA VAL A 219 -6.71 23.54 7.82
C VAL A 219 -6.42 23.78 9.30
N TYR A 220 -7.14 23.13 10.22
CA TYR A 220 -6.90 23.28 11.66
C TYR A 220 -5.50 22.81 12.06
N VAL A 221 -5.08 21.60 11.66
CA VAL A 221 -3.77 21.04 12.02
C VAL A 221 -2.62 21.84 11.40
N THR A 222 -2.78 22.30 10.16
CA THR A 222 -1.73 23.07 9.45
C THR A 222 -1.68 24.54 9.86
N GLN A 223 -2.78 25.15 10.33
CA GLN A 223 -2.80 26.55 10.74
C GLN A 223 -2.52 26.78 12.23
N THR A 224 -2.88 25.84 13.11
CA THR A 224 -2.84 26.09 14.56
C THR A 224 -1.64 25.48 15.30
N GLU A 225 -0.81 24.65 14.63
CA GLU A 225 0.27 23.86 15.27
C GLU A 225 -0.02 23.43 16.72
N PRO A 226 -1.21 22.88 17.02
CA PRO A 226 -1.62 22.78 18.41
C PRO A 226 -0.86 21.63 19.06
N TYR A 227 -0.16 21.94 20.17
CA TYR A 227 0.54 20.93 20.96
C TYR A 227 -0.43 19.82 21.38
N LEU A 228 0.03 18.56 21.43
CA LEU A 228 -0.79 17.39 21.75
C LEU A 228 -1.66 17.58 23.01
N ARG A 229 -1.17 18.34 23.99
CA ARG A 229 -1.84 18.67 25.25
C ARG A 229 -3.07 19.58 25.11
N GLN A 230 -3.20 20.31 24.01
CA GLN A 230 -4.32 21.23 23.77
C GLN A 230 -5.55 20.51 23.17
N ASN A 231 -5.41 19.22 22.81
CA ASN A 231 -6.47 18.41 22.21
C ASN A 231 -6.76 17.11 23.00
N LEU A 232 -6.23 16.99 24.23
CA LEU A 232 -6.56 15.95 25.21
C LEU A 232 -7.56 16.49 26.23
#